data_AF-A0A2E7MLG9-F1
#
_entry.id   AF-A0A2E7MLG9-F1
#
_cell.length_a   1.000
_cell.length_b   1.000
_cell.length_c   1.000
_cell.angle_alpha   90.00
_cell.angle_beta   90.00
_cell.angle_gamma   90.00
#
_symmetry.space_group_name_H-M   'P 1'
#
loop_
_entity.id
_entity.type
_entity.pdbx_description
1 polymer ?
#
loop_
_entity_poly.entity_id
_entity_poly.type
_entity_poly.pdbx_seq_one_letter_code
_entity_poly.pdbx_strand_id
1 'polypeptide(L)'
;MQGGTQLIPPKTLPSLSKNLNRALLGAVCLGYLLHVLHYNFIADDAFITLRYAQNLASGDGLVFNLGERVEGFTSPLWTLLL
;
A
#
# COMPACT_ATOMS: atom_id res chain seq x y z
N MET A 1 2.42 30.51 50.60
CA MET A 1 1.55 29.31 50.74
C MET A 1 1.38 28.73 49.35
N GLN A 2 1.82 27.48 49.15
CA GLN A 2 2.00 26.81 47.86
C GLN A 2 0.65 26.45 47.23
N GLY A 3 0.33 27.08 46.09
CA GLY A 3 -0.81 26.69 45.25
C GLY A 3 -0.43 25.51 44.37
N GLY A 4 -0.70 24.29 44.82
CA GLY A 4 -0.51 23.08 44.03
C GLY A 4 -1.56 22.96 42.94
N THR A 5 -1.15 23.09 41.68
CA THR A 5 -1.99 22.83 40.49
C THR A 5 -2.34 21.34 40.45
N GLN A 6 -3.57 21.00 40.83
CA GLN A 6 -4.09 19.64 40.70
C GLN A 6 -4.21 19.29 39.21
N LEU A 7 -3.34 18.41 38.72
CA LEU A 7 -3.39 17.89 37.36
C LEU A 7 -4.61 16.97 37.22
N ILE A 8 -5.56 17.35 36.37
CA ILE A 8 -6.72 16.51 36.04
C ILE A 8 -6.20 15.27 35.30
N PRO A 9 -6.47 14.04 35.75
CA PRO A 9 -6.00 12.84 35.06
C PRO A 9 -6.68 12.73 33.69
N PRO A 10 -5.96 12.27 32.64
CA PRO A 10 -6.55 12.08 31.32
C PRO A 10 -7.68 11.06 31.39
N LYS A 11 -8.82 11.39 30.79
CA LYS A 11 -9.98 10.50 30.70
C LYS A 11 -9.59 9.28 29.85
N THR A 12 -9.43 8.12 30.48
CA THR A 12 -9.19 6.86 29.77
C THR A 12 -10.46 6.40 29.09
N LEU A 13 -10.38 6.10 27.79
CA LEU A 13 -11.52 5.52 27.07
C LEU A 13 -11.76 4.08 27.58
N PRO A 14 -13.03 3.66 27.72
CA PRO A 14 -13.34 2.29 28.13
C PRO A 14 -12.78 1.31 27.10
N SER A 15 -11.97 0.34 27.56
CA SER A 15 -11.44 -0.70 26.69
C SER A 15 -12.57 -1.68 26.32
N LEU A 16 -12.81 -1.84 25.02
CA LEU A 16 -13.74 -2.84 24.49
C LEU A 16 -13.26 -4.26 24.79
N SER A 17 -14.20 -5.21 24.87
CA SER A 17 -13.87 -6.62 25.10
C SER A 17 -12.97 -7.16 23.98
N LYS A 18 -12.01 -8.02 24.33
CA LYS A 18 -11.08 -8.64 23.37
C LYS A 18 -11.79 -9.37 22.23
N ASN A 19 -12.98 -9.91 22.49
CA ASN A 19 -13.80 -10.61 21.51
C ASN A 19 -14.39 -9.65 20.47
N LEU A 20 -14.85 -8.48 20.91
CA LEU A 20 -15.36 -7.44 20.01
C LEU A 20 -14.24 -6.89 19.11
N ASN A 21 -13.05 -6.67 19.66
CA ASN A 21 -11.90 -6.22 18.86
C ASN A 21 -11.52 -7.25 17.77
N ARG A 22 -11.57 -8.55 18.09
CA ARG A 22 -11.32 -9.62 17.11
C ARG A 22 -12.39 -9.68 16.02
N ALA A 23 -13.67 -9.52 16.39
CA ALA A 23 -14.77 -9.49 15.43
C ALA A 23 -14.66 -8.29 14.48
N LEU A 24 -14.33 -7.11 15.02
CA LEU A 24 -14.09 -5.90 14.22
C LEU A 24 -12.91 -6.08 13.27
N LEU A 25 -11.79 -6.64 13.76
CA LEU A 25 -10.64 -6.94 12.90
C LEU A 25 -11.03 -7.91 11.77
N GLY A 26 -11.75 -8.98 12.09
CA GLY A 26 -12.24 -9.94 11.09
C GLY A 26 -13.15 -9.29 10.04
N ALA A 27 -14.06 -8.42 10.47
CA ALA A 27 -14.95 -7.68 9.56
C ALA A 27 -14.18 -6.72 8.65
N VAL A 28 -13.17 -6.01 9.17
CA VAL A 28 -12.29 -5.15 8.38
C VAL A 28 -11.48 -5.95 7.37
N CYS A 29 -10.88 -7.07 7.78
CA CYS A 29 -10.12 -7.95 6.88
C CYS A 29 -11.02 -8.51 5.77
N LEU A 30 -12.23 -8.95 6.10
CA LEU A 30 -13.19 -9.46 5.13
C LEU A 30 -13.63 -8.35 4.16
N GLY A 31 -13.95 -7.16 4.68
CA GLY A 31 -14.31 -6.00 3.85
C GLY A 31 -13.19 -5.61 2.89
N TYR A 32 -11.94 -5.60 3.36
CA TYR A 32 -10.78 -5.34 2.52
C TYR A 32 -10.58 -6.42 1.44
N LEU A 33 -10.72 -7.70 1.81
CA LEU A 33 -10.63 -8.80 0.84
C LEU A 33 -11.69 -8.67 -0.26
N LEU A 34 -12.94 -8.40 0.11
CA LEU A 34 -14.02 -8.19 -0.85
C LEU A 34 -13.76 -6.99 -1.76
N HIS A 35 -13.19 -5.91 -1.20
CA HIS A 35 -12.79 -4.73 -1.97
C HIS A 35 -11.71 -5.07 -3.01
N VAL A 36 -10.65 -5.77 -2.61
CA VAL A 36 -9.58 -6.22 -3.51
C VAL A 36 -10.15 -7.10 -4.64
N LEU A 37 -11.02 -8.05 -4.30
CA LEU A 37 -11.65 -8.94 -5.29
C LEU A 37 -12.60 -8.21 -6.23
N HIS A 38 -13.30 -7.17 -5.75
CA HIS A 38 -14.20 -6.38 -6.59
C HIS A 38 -13.45 -5.56 -7.63
N TYR A 39 -12.35 -4.92 -7.22
CA TYR A 39 -11.61 -4.03 -8.11
C TYR A 39 -10.59 -4.77 -8.99
N ASN A 40 -10.05 -5.92 -8.56
CA ASN A 40 -9.16 -6.83 -9.31
C ASN A 40 -8.51 -6.28 -10.60
N PHE A 41 -7.77 -5.17 -10.47
CA PHE A 41 -7.12 -4.49 -11.58
C PHE A 41 -5.65 -4.25 -11.24
N ILE A 42 -4.82 -4.16 -12.27
CA ILE A 42 -3.43 -3.73 -12.14
C ILE A 42 -3.44 -2.22 -12.34
N ALA A 43 -2.88 -1.49 -11.37
CA ALA A 43 -2.69 -0.05 -11.51
C ALA A 43 -1.76 0.26 -12.68
N ASP A 44 -2.07 1.28 -13.47
CA ASP A 44 -1.32 1.66 -14.67
C ASP A 44 0.17 1.84 -14.40
N ASP A 45 0.53 2.44 -13.25
CA ASP A 45 1.92 2.65 -12.84
C ASP A 45 2.69 1.33 -12.65
N ALA A 46 2.03 0.33 -12.06
CA ALA A 46 2.59 -1.01 -11.91
C ALA A 46 2.71 -1.71 -13.28
N PHE A 47 1.71 -1.54 -14.15
CA PHE A 47 1.74 -2.10 -15.50
C PHE A 47 2.89 -1.51 -16.33
N ILE A 48 3.09 -0.19 -16.29
CA ILE A 48 4.21 0.48 -16.97
C ILE A 48 5.53 -0.15 -16.53
N THR A 49 5.76 -0.23 -15.22
CA THR A 49 6.99 -0.82 -14.67
C THR A 49 7.20 -2.26 -15.12
N LEU A 50 6.16 -3.11 -15.05
CA LEU A 50 6.21 -4.50 -15.49
C LEU A 50 6.52 -4.64 -16.98
N ARG A 51 6.01 -3.73 -17.82
CA ARG A 51 6.29 -3.74 -19.26
C ARG A 51 7.76 -3.45 -19.56
N TYR A 52 8.35 -2.48 -18.86
CA TYR A 52 9.79 -2.18 -18.98
C TYR A 52 10.65 -3.36 -18.50
N ALA A 53 10.33 -3.94 -17.34
CA ALA A 53 10.99 -5.13 -16.82
C ALA A 53 10.92 -6.32 -17.79
N GLN A 54 9.73 -6.60 -18.34
CA GLN A 54 9.53 -7.67 -19.31
C GLN A 54 10.38 -7.48 -20.58
N ASN A 55 10.41 -6.27 -21.14
CA ASN A 55 11.20 -5.96 -22.33
C ASN A 55 12.71 -6.03 -22.04
N LEU A 56 13.14 -5.58 -20.86
CA LEU A 56 14.52 -5.72 -20.42
C LEU A 56 14.91 -7.20 -20.30
N ALA A 57 14.09 -8.00 -19.64
CA ALA A 57 14.29 -9.45 -19.47
C ALA A 57 14.28 -10.22 -20.81
N SER A 58 13.54 -9.70 -21.81
CA SER A 58 13.48 -10.26 -23.17
C SER A 58 14.67 -9.83 -24.05
N GLY A 59 15.52 -8.91 -23.58
CA GLY A 59 16.68 -8.40 -24.31
C GLY A 59 16.40 -7.18 -25.20
N ASP A 60 15.17 -6.67 -25.20
CA ASP A 60 14.77 -5.47 -25.98
C ASP A 60 15.24 -4.16 -25.32
N GLY A 61 15.61 -4.23 -24.04
CA GLY A 61 16.09 -3.13 -23.22
C GLY A 61 14.99 -2.41 -22.45
N LEU A 62 15.36 -1.34 -21.74
CA LEU A 62 14.44 -0.50 -20.97
C LEU A 62 13.60 0.39 -21.89
N VAL A 63 12.63 -0.21 -22.57
CA VAL A 63 11.69 0.47 -23.48
C VAL A 63 10.26 0.03 -23.17
N PHE A 64 9.30 0.92 -23.41
CA PHE A 64 7.88 0.57 -23.33
C PHE A 64 7.38 -0.02 -24.67
N ASN A 65 7.63 0.72 -25.76
CA ASN A 65 7.41 0.30 -27.14
C ASN A 65 8.73 -0.12 -27.78
N LEU A 66 8.72 -1.20 -28.57
CA LEU A 66 9.91 -1.65 -29.28
C LEU A 66 10.34 -0.61 -30.31
N GLY A 67 11.65 -0.32 -30.37
CA GLY A 67 12.22 0.68 -31.27
C GLY A 67 12.18 2.13 -30.76
N GLU A 68 11.40 2.42 -29.71
CA GLU A 68 11.32 3.75 -29.10
C GLU A 68 12.03 3.77 -27.74
N ARG A 69 13.07 4.59 -27.60
CA ARG A 69 13.80 4.77 -26.35
C ARG A 69 13.30 6.00 -25.61
N VAL A 70 12.34 5.78 -24.72
CA VAL A 70 11.80 6.81 -23.82
C VAL A 70 11.78 6.24 -22.40
N GLU A 71 12.20 7.04 -21.43
CA GLU A 71 12.09 6.70 -20.01
C GLU A 71 10.69 7.09 -19.52
N GLY A 72 9.94 6.11 -19.01
CA GLY A 72 8.55 6.28 -18.58
C GLY A 72 8.25 5.74 -17.19
N PHE A 73 9.25 5.27 -16.45
CA PHE A 73 9.11 4.74 -15.09
C PHE A 73 9.76 5.70 -14.09
N THR A 74 9.20 5.78 -12.88
CA THR A 74 9.67 6.69 -11.81
C THR A 74 10.60 6.01 -10.81
N SER A 75 10.70 4.68 -10.85
CA SER A 75 11.43 3.86 -9.88
C SER A 75 12.45 2.93 -10.56
N PRO A 76 13.62 3.43 -11.00
CA PRO A 76 14.58 2.65 -11.78
C PRO A 76 15.05 1.37 -11.09
N LEU A 77 15.38 1.45 -9.79
CA LEU A 77 15.81 0.28 -9.02
C LEU A 77 14.71 -0.79 -8.97
N TRP A 78 13.46 -0.38 -8.84
CA TRP A 78 12.33 -1.31 -8.81
C TRP A 78 12.11 -1.96 -10.17
N THR A 79 12.18 -1.20 -11.26
CA THR A 79 12.10 -1.73 -12.64
C THR A 79 13.18 -2.76 -12.94
N LEU A 80 14.40 -2.59 -12.39
CA LEU A 80 15.51 -3.52 -12.61
C LEU A 80 15.41 -4.81 -11.77
N LEU A 81 14.66 -4.78 -10.68
CA LEU A 81 14.48 -5.94 -9.79
C LEU A 81 13.34 -6.86 -10.22
N LEU A 82 12.36 -6.32 -10.95
CA LEU A 82 11.22 -7.05 -11.53
C LEU A 82 11.65 -7.82 -12.79
#